data_AF-A0A6B2UXH4-F1
#
_entry.id   AF-A0A6B2UXH4-F1
#
_cell.length_a   1.000
_cell.length_b   1.000
_cell.length_c   1.000
_cell.angle_alpha   90.00
_cell.angle_beta   90.00
_cell.angle_gamma   90.00
#
_symmetry.space_group_name_H-M   'P 1'
#
loop_
_entity.id
_entity.type
_entity.pdbx_description
1 polymer ?
#
loop_
_entity_poly.entity_id
_entity_poly.type
_entity_poly.pdbx_seq_one_letter_code
_entity_poly.pdbx_strand_id
1 'polypeptide(L)'
;MRRYPTVTLRTGSLRSRFCQGSSMAQRTTPEDGPRLGRMTGAGPEAVNAVVLVLPSRTGRAGDGFGTGATVRRLARALARRGASAGLATYTVRVPGGGDPVESAERAARWAADESVRRHG
;
A
#
# COMPACT_ATOMS: atom_id res chain seq x y z
N MET A 1 -16.53 -40.31 -44.43
CA MET A 1 -17.05 -41.23 -43.38
C MET A 1 -16.37 -40.91 -42.06
N ARG A 2 -17.07 -40.23 -41.14
CA ARG A 2 -16.54 -39.74 -39.86
C ARG A 2 -16.69 -40.82 -38.78
N ARG A 3 -15.60 -41.20 -38.13
CA ARG A 3 -15.60 -42.12 -36.98
C ARG A 3 -15.96 -41.35 -35.71
N TYR A 4 -16.95 -41.83 -34.96
CA TYR A 4 -17.26 -41.37 -33.61
C TYR A 4 -16.53 -42.26 -32.60
N PRO A 5 -15.93 -41.72 -31.53
CA PRO A 5 -15.47 -42.54 -30.42
C PRO A 5 -16.65 -42.91 -29.50
N THR A 6 -16.74 -44.21 -29.21
CA THR A 6 -17.63 -44.81 -28.22
C THR A 6 -17.27 -44.33 -26.82
N VAL A 7 -18.23 -43.75 -26.10
CA VAL A 7 -18.08 -43.36 -24.70
C VAL A 7 -18.72 -44.43 -23.83
N THR A 8 -17.89 -45.16 -23.08
CA THR A 8 -18.33 -46.14 -22.08
C THR A 8 -18.74 -45.41 -20.80
N LEU A 9 -20.02 -45.51 -20.42
CA LEU A 9 -20.53 -44.99 -19.15
C LEU A 9 -20.13 -45.93 -18.01
N ARG A 10 -19.22 -45.47 -17.14
CA ARG A 10 -18.92 -46.12 -15.86
C ARG A 10 -19.80 -45.47 -14.78
N THR A 11 -20.82 -46.18 -14.34
CA THR A 11 -21.65 -45.85 -13.19
C THR A 11 -20.82 -45.99 -11.91
N GLY A 12 -20.46 -44.84 -11.33
CA GLY A 12 -19.72 -44.75 -10.07
C GLY A 12 -20.45 -43.81 -9.11
N SER A 13 -21.26 -44.44 -8.25
CA SER A 13 -21.79 -44.03 -6.94
C SER A 13 -21.63 -42.55 -6.50
N LEU A 14 -22.78 -41.93 -6.23
CA LEU A 14 -22.93 -40.62 -5.61
C LEU A 14 -22.22 -40.55 -4.24
N ARG A 15 -21.29 -39.62 -4.11
CA ARG A 15 -21.03 -38.95 -2.83
C ARG A 15 -21.25 -37.45 -2.99
N SER A 16 -22.33 -37.05 -2.34
CA SER A 16 -22.81 -35.69 -2.08
C SER A 16 -21.71 -34.63 -2.14
N ARG A 17 -21.75 -33.81 -3.19
CA ARG A 17 -21.05 -32.52 -3.21
C ARG A 17 -21.91 -31.57 -2.39
N PHE A 18 -21.37 -31.17 -1.24
CA PHE A 18 -21.78 -29.98 -0.51
C PHE A 18 -22.02 -28.85 -1.52
N CYS A 19 -23.22 -28.26 -1.49
CA CYS A 19 -23.51 -27.00 -2.14
C CYS A 19 -22.65 -25.92 -1.48
N GLN A 20 -21.41 -25.75 -1.93
CA GLN A 20 -20.64 -24.57 -1.60
C GLN A 20 -21.17 -23.47 -2.51
N GLY A 21 -22.13 -22.72 -1.98
CA GLY A 21 -22.62 -21.51 -2.62
C GLY A 21 -21.42 -20.66 -3.01
N SER A 22 -21.35 -20.33 -4.30
CA SER A 22 -20.44 -19.34 -4.85
C SER A 22 -20.77 -18.00 -4.18
N SER A 23 -20.25 -17.78 -2.97
CA SER A 23 -20.16 -16.44 -2.42
C SER A 23 -19.27 -15.68 -3.38
N MET A 24 -19.87 -14.74 -4.13
CA MET A 24 -19.13 -13.68 -4.80
C MET A 24 -18.44 -12.87 -3.71
N ALA A 25 -17.28 -13.37 -3.26
CA ALA A 25 -16.30 -12.55 -2.60
C ALA A 25 -15.82 -11.56 -3.66
N GLN A 26 -16.50 -10.42 -3.75
CA GLN A 26 -15.92 -9.22 -4.30
C GLN A 26 -14.63 -9.02 -3.51
N ARG A 27 -13.51 -9.43 -4.11
CA ARG A 27 -12.21 -8.93 -3.69
C ARG A 27 -12.26 -7.45 -4.01
N THR A 28 -12.75 -6.68 -3.04
CA THR A 28 -12.41 -5.28 -2.92
C THR A 28 -10.89 -5.27 -2.75
N THR A 29 -10.16 -5.21 -3.88
CA THR A 29 -8.76 -4.82 -3.82
C THR A 29 -8.78 -3.52 -3.01
N PRO A 30 -8.13 -3.48 -1.83
CA PRO A 30 -8.05 -2.24 -1.08
C PRO A 30 -7.57 -1.21 -2.08
N GLU A 31 -8.30 -0.11 -2.23
CA GLU A 31 -7.83 0.98 -3.07
C GLU A 31 -6.41 1.28 -2.57
N ASP A 32 -5.42 0.99 -3.41
CA ASP A 32 -4.01 1.25 -3.13
C ASP A 32 -3.88 2.77 -3.21
N GLY A 33 -4.34 3.44 -2.16
CA GLY A 33 -4.26 4.88 -1.97
C GLY A 33 -2.95 5.24 -1.26
N PRO A 34 -2.61 6.54 -1.24
CA PRO A 34 -1.46 7.02 -0.47
C PRO A 34 -1.61 6.70 1.02
N ARG A 35 -0.49 6.40 1.69
CA ARG A 35 -0.47 6.09 3.13
C ARG A 35 0.73 6.69 3.83
N LEU A 36 0.56 7.15 5.07
CA LEU A 36 1.66 7.50 5.95
C LEU A 36 2.25 6.22 6.55
N GLY A 37 3.56 6.05 6.42
CA GLY A 37 4.31 5.00 7.10
C GLY A 37 4.42 5.24 8.60
N ARG A 38 5.26 4.44 9.27
CA ARG A 38 5.49 4.59 10.71
C ARG A 38 6.14 5.94 11.01
N MET A 39 5.58 6.65 12.00
CA MET A 39 6.16 7.87 12.58
C MET A 39 7.51 7.58 13.23
N THR A 40 8.46 8.49 13.08
CA THR A 40 9.72 8.51 13.84
C THR A 40 10.03 9.93 14.30
N GLY A 41 10.64 10.09 15.48
CA GLY A 41 10.97 11.42 16.02
C GLY A 41 10.18 11.70 17.29
N ALA A 42 9.71 12.93 17.46
CA ALA A 42 8.93 13.35 18.61
C ALA A 42 7.72 12.42 18.87
N GLY A 43 7.36 12.27 20.15
CA GLY A 43 6.13 11.60 20.53
C GLY A 43 4.90 12.37 20.03
N PRO A 44 3.75 11.70 19.82
CA PRO A 44 2.56 12.31 19.23
C PRO A 44 2.01 13.52 20.01
N GLU A 45 2.28 13.63 21.31
CA GLU A 45 1.82 14.75 22.15
C GLU A 45 2.74 15.99 22.11
N ALA A 46 3.89 15.90 21.43
CA ALA A 46 4.92 16.95 21.41
C ALA A 46 5.32 17.35 19.98
N VAL A 47 4.39 17.23 19.02
CA VAL A 47 4.66 17.50 17.60
C VAL A 47 4.47 18.99 17.30
N ASN A 48 5.56 19.68 17.02
CA ASN A 48 5.56 21.08 16.56
C ASN A 48 5.68 21.19 15.03
N ALA A 49 6.27 20.18 14.38
CA ALA A 49 6.48 20.17 12.95
C ALA A 49 6.49 18.75 12.39
N VAL A 50 6.01 18.60 11.15
CA VAL A 50 5.98 17.31 10.44
C VAL A 50 6.85 17.38 9.18
N VAL A 51 7.68 16.37 8.99
CA VAL A 51 8.45 16.15 7.76
C VAL A 51 7.91 14.94 7.02
N LEU A 52 7.54 15.14 5.76
CA LEU A 52 7.04 14.12 4.86
C LEU A 52 8.14 13.75 3.87
N VAL A 53 8.64 12.51 3.94
CA VAL A 53 9.68 12.02 3.05
C VAL A 53 9.05 11.18 1.96
N LEU A 54 9.15 11.64 0.72
CA LEU A 54 8.69 10.95 -0.48
C LEU A 54 9.84 10.20 -1.16
N PRO A 55 9.59 9.02 -1.75
CA PRO A 55 10.59 8.33 -2.56
C PRO A 55 10.87 9.09 -3.87
N SER A 56 12.15 9.21 -4.25
CA SER A 56 12.54 9.80 -5.53
C SER A 56 12.32 8.79 -6.67
N ARG A 57 11.42 9.13 -7.61
CA ARG A 57 10.92 8.29 -8.70
C ARG A 57 10.29 6.98 -8.21
N THR A 58 9.07 6.75 -8.68
CA THR A 58 8.42 5.45 -8.63
C THR A 58 9.32 4.46 -9.39
N GLY A 59 9.74 3.37 -8.75
CA GLY A 59 10.47 2.30 -9.44
C GLY A 59 9.69 1.77 -10.65
N ARG A 60 10.32 0.93 -11.48
CA ARG A 60 9.64 0.29 -12.62
C ARG A 60 8.36 -0.40 -12.12
N ALA A 61 7.31 -0.38 -12.94
CA ALA A 61 6.08 -1.12 -12.67
C ALA A 61 6.42 -2.57 -12.25
N GLY A 62 6.15 -2.92 -10.99
CA GLY A 62 6.52 -4.21 -10.39
C GLY A 62 7.36 -4.11 -9.12
N ASP A 63 8.11 -3.02 -8.95
CA ASP A 63 8.80 -2.72 -7.70
C ASP A 63 7.77 -2.14 -6.72
N GLY A 64 7.21 -2.99 -5.85
CA GLY A 64 6.28 -2.55 -4.81
C GLY A 64 6.81 -1.29 -4.13
N PHE A 65 5.95 -0.25 -4.08
CA PHE A 65 6.27 1.11 -3.66
C PHE A 65 6.64 1.16 -2.18
N GLY A 66 7.85 0.73 -1.89
CA GLY A 66 8.44 0.70 -0.58
C GLY A 66 9.41 1.85 -0.41
N THR A 67 9.32 2.51 0.74
CA THR A 67 10.33 3.40 1.27
C THR A 67 11.69 2.68 1.29
N GLY A 68 12.50 2.83 0.24
CA GLY A 68 13.81 2.18 0.13
C GLY A 68 14.69 2.43 1.37
N ALA A 69 15.74 1.63 1.57
CA ALA A 69 16.63 1.76 2.72
C ALA A 69 17.18 3.19 2.87
N THR A 70 17.46 3.87 1.75
CA THR A 70 17.87 5.28 1.69
C THR A 70 16.82 6.22 2.28
N VAL A 71 15.55 6.08 1.87
CA VAL A 71 14.46 6.93 2.36
C VAL A 71 14.24 6.72 3.87
N ARG A 72 14.34 5.47 4.35
CA ARG A 72 14.27 5.17 5.80
C ARG A 72 15.44 5.77 6.58
N ARG A 73 16.66 5.72 6.03
CA ARG A 73 17.86 6.33 6.65
C ARG A 73 17.72 7.84 6.73
N LEU A 74 17.26 8.49 5.66
CA LEU A 74 16.99 9.93 5.64
C LEU A 74 15.93 10.31 6.68
N ALA A 75 14.79 9.63 6.69
CA ALA A 75 13.72 9.88 7.64
C ALA A 75 14.21 9.76 9.09
N ARG A 76 15.01 8.72 9.39
CA ARG A 76 15.59 8.53 10.72
C ARG A 76 16.61 9.60 11.08
N ALA A 77 17.43 10.06 10.12
CA ALA A 77 18.40 11.12 10.36
C ALA A 77 17.71 12.46 10.69
N LEU A 78 16.65 12.80 9.96
CA LEU A 78 15.84 14.00 10.21
C LEU A 78 15.12 13.93 11.56
N ALA A 79 14.47 12.80 11.85
CA ALA A 79 13.84 12.56 13.13
C ALA A 79 14.81 12.73 14.31
N ARG A 80 16.04 12.21 14.18
CA ARG A 80 17.07 12.35 15.23
C ARG A 80 17.51 13.81 15.42
N ARG A 81 17.71 14.56 14.34
CA ARG A 81 18.18 15.95 14.42
C ARG A 81 17.08 16.91 14.89
N GLY A 82 15.82 16.61 14.60
CA GLY A 82 14.68 17.43 14.98
C GLY A 82 13.95 17.00 16.27
N ALA A 83 14.41 15.94 16.95
CA ALA A 83 13.71 15.39 18.11
C ALA A 83 13.49 16.44 19.23
N SER A 84 14.50 17.24 19.54
CA SER A 84 14.41 18.30 20.56
C SER A 84 13.51 19.47 20.15
N ALA A 85 13.23 19.62 18.85
CA ALA A 85 12.35 20.66 18.32
C ALA A 85 10.89 20.19 18.18
N GLY A 86 10.57 18.96 18.58
CA GLY A 86 9.22 18.39 18.41
C GLY A 86 8.95 17.94 16.96
N LEU A 87 9.98 17.52 16.22
CA LEU A 87 9.84 17.15 14.81
C LEU A 87 9.42 15.68 14.66
N ALA A 88 8.29 15.47 13.99
CA ALA A 88 7.78 14.17 13.57
C ALA A 88 8.13 13.91 12.10
N THR A 89 8.66 12.73 11.78
CA THR A 89 8.98 12.35 10.41
C THR A 89 8.18 11.13 9.97
N TYR A 90 7.53 11.23 8.80
CA TYR A 90 6.80 10.15 8.14
C TYR A 90 7.38 9.86 6.77
N THR A 91 7.34 8.60 6.37
CA THR A 91 7.64 8.19 5.00
C THR A 91 6.33 7.97 4.27
N VAL A 92 6.15 8.60 3.11
CA VAL A 92 4.91 8.52 2.34
C VAL A 92 4.98 7.32 1.39
N ARG A 93 3.99 6.43 1.47
CA ARG A 93 3.76 5.39 0.46
C ARG A 93 2.98 6.01 -0.69
N VAL A 94 3.61 6.04 -1.86
CA VAL A 94 2.98 6.46 -3.11
C VAL A 94 2.26 5.24 -3.71
N PRO A 95 1.00 5.38 -4.13
CA PRO A 95 0.28 4.30 -4.78
C PRO A 95 0.94 3.90 -6.10
N GLY A 96 0.78 2.64 -6.48
CA GLY A 96 1.32 2.13 -7.73
C GLY A 96 0.38 2.27 -8.91
N GLY A 97 0.96 2.27 -10.11
CA GLY A 97 0.22 2.43 -11.36
C GLY A 97 -0.03 3.89 -11.74
N GLY A 98 -0.37 4.13 -13.02
CA GLY A 98 -0.59 5.48 -13.54
C GLY A 98 0.69 6.30 -13.71
N ASP A 99 0.52 7.62 -13.86
CA ASP A 99 1.65 8.54 -13.99
C ASP A 99 2.40 8.68 -12.65
N PRO A 100 3.74 8.50 -12.65
CA PRO A 100 4.58 8.64 -11.48
C PRO A 100 4.53 10.00 -10.77
N VAL A 101 4.45 11.08 -11.55
CA VAL A 101 4.49 12.46 -11.04
C VAL A 101 3.14 12.78 -10.41
N GLU A 102 2.04 12.53 -11.12
CA GLU A 102 0.70 12.73 -10.60
C GLU A 102 0.44 11.90 -9.34
N SER A 103 0.90 10.65 -9.31
CA SER A 103 0.77 9.79 -8.13
C SER A 103 1.55 10.33 -6.94
N ALA A 104 2.77 10.85 -7.16
CA ALA A 104 3.58 11.47 -6.13
C ALA A 104 2.95 12.78 -5.62
N GLU A 105 2.43 13.63 -6.51
CA GLU A 105 1.74 14.87 -6.14
C GLU A 105 0.47 14.60 -5.34
N ARG A 106 -0.35 13.63 -5.77
CA ARG A 106 -1.55 13.20 -5.04
C ARG A 106 -1.19 12.66 -3.66
N ALA A 107 -0.14 11.86 -3.56
CA ALA A 107 0.33 11.32 -2.30
C ALA A 107 0.89 12.41 -1.36
N ALA A 108 1.60 13.40 -1.90
CA ALA A 108 2.12 14.53 -1.15
C ALA A 108 0.98 15.40 -0.58
N ARG A 109 -0.01 15.73 -1.42
CA ARG A 109 -1.19 16.50 -1.02
C ARG A 109 -1.98 15.78 0.08
N TRP A 110 -2.31 14.51 -0.16
CA TRP A 110 -3.00 13.69 0.85
C TRP A 110 -2.22 13.59 2.17
N ALA A 111 -0.89 13.41 2.10
CA ALA A 111 -0.05 13.28 3.29
C ALA A 111 0.03 14.58 4.10
N ALA A 112 -0.01 15.74 3.43
CA ALA A 112 -0.09 17.04 4.09
C ALA A 112 -1.41 17.18 4.86
N ASP A 113 -2.55 16.93 4.19
CA ASP A 113 -3.87 17.00 4.80
C ASP A 113 -3.99 16.02 5.98
N GLU A 114 -3.48 14.81 5.80
CA GLU A 114 -3.46 13.78 6.84
C GLU A 114 -2.57 14.16 8.04
N SER A 115 -1.47 14.88 7.81
CA SER A 115 -0.61 15.34 8.89
C SER A 115 -1.27 16.39 9.76
N VAL A 116 -2.05 17.30 9.15
CA VAL A 116 -2.86 18.29 9.86
C VAL A 116 -3.93 17.57 10.67
N ARG A 117 -4.68 16.65 10.07
CA ARG A 117 -5.73 15.88 10.77
C ARG A 117 -5.24 15.15 12.03
N ARG A 118 -3.96 14.75 12.08
CA ARG A 118 -3.38 13.97 13.19
C ARG A 118 -2.80 14.82 14.31
N HIS A 119 -2.29 16.00 13.99
CA HIS A 119 -1.47 16.82 14.91
C HIS A 119 -1.97 18.26 15.06
N GLY A 120 -3.07 18.63 14.38
CA GLY A 120 -3.68 19.96 14.39
C GLY A 120 -5.17 19.90 14.63
#